data_AF-J2ULD5-F1
#
_entry.id   AF-J2ULD5-F1
#
_cell.length_a   1.000
_cell.length_b   1.000
_cell.length_c   1.000
_cell.angle_alpha   90.00
_cell.angle_beta   90.00
_cell.angle_gamma   90.00
#
_symmetry.space_group_name_H-M   'P 1'
#
loop_
_entity.id
_entity.type
_entity.pdbx_description
1 polymer ?
#
loop_
_entity_poly.entity_id
_entity_poly.type
_entity_poly.pdbx_seq_one_letter_code
_entity_poly.pdbx_strand_id
1 'polypeptide(L)'
;MEDVIRRVVDRQYPELTGGYHLPRFARVVAIPDPPTNAGLCDDFRPRFAADLEVLGPDGEPDTALPLLQGVPLPLPIGGESMGIYGLPDEGTMVVVSFAYGLPHKPFVLAILPQGLSLPNLPKGDQVWQHSEAVQQRVDADGNWLRQTDGQIHDQASERRVEALENTEHYQRHSVTVDDHSIESVGGIKKIEALGSLKLLSGGSASLAAVDDLHQATGRDLNLVVGQKLNASVGGDMEERIAGLRRSVAEKTWMGSEGVNVLQVLCDLLDLVTAMSTQLAGHTHVPGPEPSPSDAEAFTDNAAQAIALVGQLKPITL
;
A
#
# COMPACT_ATOMS: atom_id res chain seq x y z
N MET A 1 -54.68 -59.28 24.30
CA MET A 1 -54.04 -59.43 22.96
C MET A 1 -53.09 -58.27 22.70
N GLU A 2 -53.52 -57.03 22.95
CA GLU A 2 -52.69 -55.82 22.84
C GLU A 2 -51.40 -55.85 23.68
N ASP A 3 -51.42 -56.32 24.93
CA ASP A 3 -50.20 -56.41 25.76
C ASP A 3 -49.16 -57.45 25.27
N VAL A 4 -49.61 -58.44 24.51
CA VAL A 4 -48.71 -59.43 23.86
C VAL A 4 -48.11 -58.80 22.62
N ILE A 5 -48.91 -58.07 21.84
CA ILE A 5 -48.43 -57.30 20.68
C ILE A 5 -47.41 -56.25 21.12
N ARG A 6 -47.71 -55.44 22.15
CA ARG A 6 -46.79 -54.43 22.70
C ARG A 6 -45.45 -55.04 23.11
N ARG A 7 -45.46 -56.14 23.88
CA ARG A 7 -44.21 -56.83 24.28
C ARG A 7 -43.43 -57.42 23.10
N VAL A 8 -44.11 -57.94 22.08
CA VAL A 8 -43.43 -58.44 20.87
C VAL A 8 -42.80 -57.29 20.10
N VAL A 9 -43.51 -56.16 19.99
CA VAL A 9 -43.02 -54.93 19.33
C VAL A 9 -41.82 -54.37 20.10
N ASP A 10 -41.92 -54.15 21.41
CA ASP A 10 -40.83 -53.64 22.25
C ASP A 10 -39.57 -54.52 22.17
N ARG A 11 -39.74 -55.84 22.05
CA ARG A 11 -38.62 -56.77 21.94
C ARG A 11 -37.96 -56.76 20.55
N GLN A 12 -38.76 -56.64 19.49
CA GLN A 12 -38.25 -56.64 18.11
C GLN A 12 -37.72 -55.26 17.70
N TYR A 13 -38.24 -54.19 18.30
CA TYR A 13 -37.98 -52.80 17.98
C TYR A 13 -37.69 -51.99 19.26
N PRO A 14 -36.56 -52.24 19.92
CA PRO A 14 -36.20 -51.56 21.18
C PRO A 14 -36.11 -50.03 21.05
N GLU A 15 -35.88 -49.51 19.84
CA GLU A 15 -35.93 -48.09 19.51
C GLU A 15 -37.32 -47.47 19.68
N LEU A 16 -38.40 -48.26 19.59
CA LEU A 16 -39.77 -47.79 19.83
C LEU A 16 -40.02 -47.59 21.33
N THR A 17 -39.57 -48.53 22.16
CA THR A 17 -39.71 -48.44 23.62
C THR A 17 -38.95 -47.25 24.19
N GLY A 18 -37.75 -46.97 23.68
CA GLY A 18 -36.93 -45.84 24.12
C GLY A 18 -37.17 -44.53 23.35
N GLY A 19 -38.05 -44.52 22.34
CA GLY A 19 -38.32 -43.35 21.52
C GLY A 19 -37.15 -42.90 20.62
N TYR A 20 -36.09 -43.68 20.49
CA TYR A 20 -34.87 -43.34 19.74
C TYR A 20 -35.07 -43.22 18.22
N HIS A 21 -36.18 -43.73 17.72
CA HIS A 21 -36.62 -43.55 16.34
C HIS A 21 -37.14 -42.14 16.03
N LEU A 22 -37.45 -41.34 17.07
CA LEU A 22 -37.92 -39.97 16.92
C LEU A 22 -36.78 -38.99 17.22
N PRO A 23 -36.59 -37.96 16.39
CA PRO A 23 -35.75 -36.83 16.76
C PRO A 23 -36.30 -36.16 18.02
N ARG A 24 -35.40 -35.77 18.93
CA ARG A 24 -35.74 -35.09 20.18
C ARG A 24 -35.09 -33.72 20.24
N PHE A 25 -35.73 -32.77 20.91
CA PHE A 25 -35.06 -31.53 21.25
C PHE A 25 -34.05 -31.77 22.38
N ALA A 26 -32.93 -31.08 22.31
CA ALA A 26 -31.90 -31.09 23.33
C ALA A 26 -31.29 -29.68 23.42
N ARG A 27 -30.65 -29.40 24.56
CA ARG A 27 -29.94 -28.15 24.80
C ARG A 27 -28.44 -28.43 24.90
N VAL A 28 -27.63 -27.59 24.26
CA VAL A 28 -26.17 -27.62 24.41
C VAL A 28 -25.80 -27.23 25.84
N VAL A 29 -25.06 -28.09 26.53
CA VAL A 29 -24.59 -27.85 27.90
C VAL A 29 -23.13 -27.43 27.92
N ALA A 30 -22.31 -27.98 27.03
CA ALA A 30 -20.90 -27.64 26.91
C ALA A 30 -20.35 -27.99 25.52
N ILE A 31 -19.24 -27.35 25.16
CA ILE A 31 -18.38 -27.78 24.05
C ILE A 31 -17.11 -28.41 24.66
N PRO A 32 -16.99 -29.75 24.71
CA PRO A 32 -16.02 -30.41 25.59
C PRO A 32 -14.56 -30.32 25.11
N ASP A 33 -14.31 -30.35 23.80
CA ASP A 33 -12.94 -30.31 23.22
C ASP A 33 -12.94 -29.50 21.91
N PRO A 34 -13.12 -28.16 21.96
CA PRO A 34 -13.03 -27.33 20.77
C PRO A 34 -11.62 -27.42 20.16
N PRO A 35 -11.49 -27.59 18.84
CA PRO A 35 -10.20 -27.90 18.23
C PRO A 35 -9.33 -26.64 18.19
N THR A 36 -8.16 -26.69 18.83
CA THR A 36 -7.15 -25.63 18.72
C THR A 36 -6.16 -25.84 17.57
N ASN A 37 -6.19 -27.02 16.95
CA ASN A 37 -5.34 -27.42 15.82
C ASN A 37 -6.13 -28.31 14.87
N ALA A 38 -5.70 -28.37 13.60
CA ALA A 38 -6.22 -29.34 12.64
C ALA A 38 -5.94 -30.78 13.12
N GLY A 39 -6.90 -31.68 12.88
CA GLY A 39 -6.76 -33.08 13.25
C GLY A 39 -8.00 -33.89 12.91
N LEU A 40 -7.85 -35.22 12.98
CA LEU A 40 -8.96 -36.14 12.76
C LEU A 40 -10.06 -35.92 13.80
N CYS A 41 -11.31 -35.91 13.34
CA CYS A 41 -12.51 -36.00 14.16
C CYS A 41 -13.04 -37.42 14.02
N ASP A 42 -13.03 -38.17 15.11
CA ASP A 42 -13.50 -39.55 15.17
C ASP A 42 -14.31 -39.78 16.46
N ASP A 43 -14.85 -40.99 16.62
CA ASP A 43 -15.68 -41.34 17.79
C ASP A 43 -14.89 -41.30 19.11
N PHE A 44 -13.55 -41.40 19.07
CA PHE A 44 -12.71 -41.34 20.27
C PHE A 44 -12.39 -39.90 20.68
N ARG A 45 -12.26 -39.00 19.71
CA ARG A 45 -12.04 -37.57 19.90
C ARG A 45 -12.93 -36.76 18.96
N PRO A 46 -14.21 -36.59 19.31
CA PRO A 46 -15.15 -35.83 18.50
C PRO A 46 -14.88 -34.33 18.66
N ARG A 47 -13.96 -33.80 17.83
CA ARG A 47 -13.49 -32.40 17.87
C ARG A 47 -14.57 -31.38 17.52
N PHE A 48 -15.64 -31.78 16.83
CA PHE A 48 -16.75 -30.91 16.46
C PHE A 48 -18.04 -31.48 17.02
N ALA A 49 -18.20 -31.37 18.34
CA ALA A 49 -19.27 -31.99 19.10
C ALA A 49 -19.69 -31.13 20.29
N ALA A 50 -20.86 -31.47 20.84
CA ALA A 50 -21.44 -30.82 22.00
C ALA A 50 -21.93 -31.87 23.02
N ASP A 51 -21.86 -31.50 24.29
CA ASP A 51 -22.56 -32.23 25.35
C ASP A 51 -24.01 -31.73 25.40
N LEU A 52 -24.97 -32.66 25.44
CA LEU A 52 -26.40 -32.37 25.26
C LEU A 52 -27.24 -32.88 26.43
N GLU A 53 -28.16 -32.04 26.89
CA GLU A 53 -29.27 -32.42 27.77
C GLU A 53 -30.53 -32.59 26.93
N VAL A 54 -31.06 -33.82 26.87
CA VAL A 54 -32.26 -34.12 26.08
C VAL A 54 -33.50 -33.59 26.80
N LEU A 55 -34.39 -32.95 26.06
CA LEU A 55 -35.61 -32.35 26.59
C LEU A 55 -36.83 -33.26 26.37
N GLY A 56 -37.80 -33.16 27.28
CA GLY A 56 -39.13 -33.71 27.14
C GLY A 56 -40.02 -32.86 26.21
N PRO A 57 -41.23 -33.35 25.88
CA PRO A 57 -42.19 -32.59 25.06
C PRO A 57 -42.66 -31.27 25.68
N ASP A 58 -42.50 -31.12 27.00
CA ASP A 58 -42.76 -29.89 27.76
C ASP A 58 -41.59 -28.89 27.70
N GLY A 59 -40.45 -29.28 27.13
CA GLY A 59 -39.24 -28.47 27.04
C GLY A 59 -38.35 -28.53 28.28
N GLU A 60 -38.73 -29.30 29.30
CA GLU A 60 -37.92 -29.52 30.50
C GLU A 60 -36.93 -30.67 30.29
N PRO A 61 -35.81 -30.73 31.05
CA PRO A 61 -34.87 -31.85 30.96
C PRO A 61 -35.52 -33.21 31.20
N ASP A 62 -35.28 -34.16 30.30
CA ASP A 62 -35.70 -35.54 30.49
C ASP A 62 -34.76 -36.26 31.47
N THR A 63 -35.14 -36.26 32.75
CA THR A 63 -34.39 -36.90 33.83
C THR A 63 -34.19 -38.41 33.68
N ALA A 64 -34.90 -39.07 32.75
CA ALA A 64 -34.71 -40.49 32.46
C ALA A 64 -33.50 -40.75 31.54
N LEU A 65 -33.01 -39.73 30.82
CA LEU A 65 -31.83 -39.83 29.98
C LEU A 65 -30.61 -39.17 30.64
N PRO A 66 -29.43 -39.78 30.53
CA PRO A 66 -28.21 -39.13 30.96
C PRO A 66 -27.83 -37.99 30.01
N LEU A 67 -26.94 -37.12 30.48
CA LEU A 67 -26.23 -36.18 29.61
C LEU A 67 -25.52 -36.95 28.49
N LEU A 68 -25.77 -36.57 27.24
CA LEU A 68 -25.10 -37.16 26.09
C LEU A 68 -23.79 -36.41 25.87
N GLN A 69 -22.66 -37.09 25.99
CA GLN A 69 -21.33 -36.46 25.86
C GLN A 69 -20.79 -36.59 24.44
N GLY A 70 -20.13 -35.54 23.95
CA GLY A 70 -19.41 -35.56 22.68
C GLY A 70 -20.29 -35.90 21.47
N VAL A 71 -21.54 -35.43 21.45
CA VAL A 71 -22.47 -35.68 20.35
C VAL A 71 -22.04 -34.86 19.12
N PRO A 72 -21.75 -35.50 17.97
CA PRO A 72 -21.28 -34.79 16.77
C PRO A 72 -22.26 -33.72 16.29
N LEU A 73 -21.72 -32.54 15.94
CA LEU A 73 -22.47 -31.42 15.36
C LEU A 73 -22.55 -31.55 13.83
N PRO A 74 -23.64 -31.06 13.20
CA PRO A 74 -23.80 -31.12 11.75
C PRO A 74 -22.88 -30.10 11.08
N LEU A 75 -22.29 -30.48 9.95
CA LEU A 75 -21.61 -29.54 9.05
C LEU A 75 -22.62 -29.07 8.00
N PRO A 76 -23.00 -27.78 7.95
CA PRO A 76 -23.92 -27.27 6.93
C PRO A 76 -23.31 -27.35 5.52
N ILE A 77 -21.99 -27.16 5.41
CA ILE A 77 -21.16 -27.36 4.22
C ILE A 77 -19.84 -27.96 4.73
N GLY A 78 -19.36 -29.08 4.17
CA GLY A 78 -18.18 -29.77 4.72
C GLY A 78 -17.51 -30.80 3.80
N GLY A 79 -16.36 -31.29 4.27
CA GLY A 79 -15.47 -32.27 3.64
C GLY A 79 -14.09 -32.24 4.30
N GLU A 80 -13.12 -32.99 3.79
CA GLU A 80 -11.75 -32.94 4.33
C GLU A 80 -11.14 -31.53 4.17
N SER A 81 -10.84 -30.88 5.29
CA SER A 81 -10.27 -29.52 5.34
C SER A 81 -11.07 -28.44 4.60
N MET A 82 -12.40 -28.61 4.49
CA MET A 82 -13.30 -27.64 3.85
C MET A 82 -14.59 -27.47 4.66
N GLY A 83 -15.22 -26.30 4.57
CA GLY A 83 -16.52 -26.03 5.18
C GLY A 83 -16.63 -24.68 5.90
N ILE A 84 -17.80 -24.44 6.49
CA ILE A 84 -18.08 -23.31 7.37
C ILE A 84 -18.27 -23.87 8.78
N TYR A 85 -17.37 -23.51 9.70
CA TYR A 85 -17.34 -24.03 11.05
C TYR A 85 -17.77 -22.95 12.04
N GLY A 86 -18.78 -23.26 12.84
CA GLY A 86 -19.25 -22.43 13.95
C GLY A 86 -19.76 -23.33 15.06
N LEU A 87 -19.20 -23.19 16.25
CA LEU A 87 -19.66 -23.91 17.44
C LEU A 87 -20.85 -23.15 18.03
N PRO A 88 -21.96 -23.84 18.38
CA PRO A 88 -23.05 -23.20 19.09
C PRO A 88 -22.65 -22.84 20.52
N ASP A 89 -23.21 -21.75 21.03
CA ASP A 89 -23.05 -21.38 22.45
C ASP A 89 -23.81 -22.35 23.35
N GLU A 90 -23.37 -22.46 24.60
CA GLU A 90 -24.12 -23.14 25.66
C GLU A 90 -25.53 -22.55 25.78
N GLY A 91 -26.52 -23.42 25.94
CA GLY A 91 -27.94 -23.05 25.94
C GLY A 91 -28.61 -23.12 24.56
N THR A 92 -27.86 -23.25 23.46
CA THR A 92 -28.43 -23.36 22.11
C THR A 92 -29.32 -24.61 21.98
N MET A 93 -30.50 -24.43 21.39
CA MET A 93 -31.43 -25.52 21.12
C MET A 93 -31.01 -26.31 19.88
N VAL A 94 -31.00 -27.63 19.98
CA VAL A 94 -30.65 -28.55 18.88
C VAL A 94 -31.65 -29.68 18.77
N VAL A 95 -31.68 -30.32 17.60
CA VAL A 95 -32.40 -31.57 17.36
C VAL A 95 -31.38 -32.71 17.42
N VAL A 96 -31.50 -33.60 18.40
CA VAL A 96 -30.69 -34.83 18.49
C VAL A 96 -31.46 -35.99 17.88
N SER A 97 -30.77 -36.83 17.13
CA SER A 97 -31.28 -38.09 16.58
C SER A 97 -30.29 -39.21 16.84
N PHE A 98 -30.73 -40.45 16.66
CA PHE A 98 -29.95 -41.65 16.94
C PHE A 98 -29.81 -42.47 15.66
N ALA A 99 -28.60 -42.65 15.16
CA ALA A 99 -28.36 -43.35 13.90
C ALA A 99 -28.89 -44.79 14.01
N TYR A 100 -29.75 -45.19 13.07
CA TYR A 100 -30.45 -46.49 13.07
C TYR A 100 -31.31 -46.75 14.32
N GLY A 101 -31.70 -45.71 15.07
CA GLY A 101 -32.41 -45.84 16.35
C GLY A 101 -31.53 -46.37 17.49
N LEU A 102 -30.20 -46.36 17.33
CA LEU A 102 -29.25 -46.89 18.31
C LEU A 102 -28.88 -45.83 19.36
N PRO A 103 -29.14 -46.06 20.67
CA PRO A 103 -28.88 -45.07 21.72
C PRO A 103 -27.42 -44.61 21.84
N HIS A 104 -26.47 -45.46 21.43
CA HIS A 104 -25.03 -45.21 21.48
C HIS A 104 -24.48 -44.50 20.23
N LYS A 105 -25.34 -44.12 19.28
CA LYS A 105 -24.95 -43.34 18.09
C LYS A 105 -25.76 -42.06 17.96
N PRO A 106 -25.76 -41.18 18.97
CA PRO A 106 -26.42 -39.89 18.87
C PRO A 106 -25.67 -38.99 17.88
N PHE A 107 -26.39 -38.11 17.20
CA PHE A 107 -25.83 -37.01 16.42
C PHE A 107 -26.82 -35.84 16.42
N VAL A 108 -26.29 -34.62 16.30
CA VAL A 108 -27.13 -33.44 16.12
C VAL A 108 -27.56 -33.36 14.65
N LEU A 109 -28.86 -33.37 14.42
CA LEU A 109 -29.49 -33.26 13.11
C LEU A 109 -29.56 -31.81 12.64
N ALA A 110 -29.89 -30.88 13.54
CA ALA A 110 -30.04 -29.47 13.24
C ALA A 110 -29.82 -28.60 14.49
N ILE A 111 -29.31 -27.39 14.27
CA ILE A 111 -29.30 -26.30 15.27
C ILE A 111 -30.54 -25.45 15.01
N LEU A 112 -31.26 -25.08 16.07
CA LEU A 112 -32.49 -24.32 15.97
C LEU A 112 -32.32 -22.88 16.48
N PRO A 113 -32.98 -21.90 15.84
CA PRO A 113 -32.82 -20.49 16.19
C PRO A 113 -33.59 -20.06 17.44
N GLN A 114 -34.40 -20.94 18.06
CA GLN A 114 -35.21 -20.55 19.21
C GLN A 114 -34.32 -20.18 20.40
N GLY A 115 -34.58 -19.01 20.98
CA GLY A 115 -33.80 -18.48 22.10
C GLY A 115 -32.55 -17.68 21.68
N LEU A 116 -32.17 -17.68 20.40
CA LEU A 116 -31.01 -16.93 19.91
C LEU A 116 -31.40 -15.52 19.46
N SER A 117 -30.48 -14.56 19.66
CA SER A 117 -30.55 -13.25 19.00
C SER A 117 -30.08 -13.40 17.55
N LEU A 118 -30.99 -13.17 16.60
CA LEU A 118 -30.70 -13.30 15.18
C LEU A 118 -30.13 -12.01 14.58
N PRO A 119 -29.32 -12.10 13.51
CA PRO A 119 -28.95 -10.96 12.69
C PRO A 119 -30.17 -10.15 12.23
N ASN A 120 -29.96 -8.86 11.97
CA ASN A 120 -30.84 -8.13 11.06
C ASN A 120 -30.72 -8.75 9.66
N LEU A 121 -31.79 -9.42 9.20
CA LEU A 121 -31.82 -10.14 7.93
C LEU A 121 -33.10 -9.78 7.14
N PRO A 122 -33.12 -8.64 6.44
CA PRO A 122 -34.17 -8.31 5.49
C PRO A 122 -34.36 -9.40 4.44
N LYS A 123 -35.56 -9.45 3.83
CA LYS A 123 -35.85 -10.44 2.80
C LYS A 123 -34.96 -10.23 1.58
N GLY A 124 -34.22 -11.28 1.20
CA GLY A 124 -33.33 -11.29 0.04
C GLY A 124 -31.86 -11.14 0.42
N ASP A 125 -31.57 -10.59 1.59
CA ASP A 125 -30.22 -10.51 2.13
C ASP A 125 -29.69 -11.89 2.52
N GLN A 126 -28.37 -12.04 2.49
CA GLN A 126 -27.65 -13.12 3.15
C GLN A 126 -26.52 -12.51 3.99
N VAL A 127 -26.30 -13.08 5.18
CA VAL A 127 -25.26 -12.59 6.09
C VAL A 127 -24.49 -13.75 6.70
N TRP A 128 -23.17 -13.64 6.69
CA TRP A 128 -22.28 -14.42 7.54
C TRP A 128 -21.66 -13.47 8.57
N GLN A 129 -21.93 -13.70 9.85
CA GLN A 129 -21.51 -12.77 10.90
C GLN A 129 -21.05 -13.47 12.17
N HIS A 130 -20.18 -12.77 12.89
CA HIS A 130 -19.90 -13.01 14.31
C HIS A 130 -20.68 -12.02 15.19
N SER A 131 -20.81 -10.78 14.76
CA SER A 131 -21.59 -9.73 15.42
C SER A 131 -22.08 -8.69 14.40
N GLU A 132 -22.89 -7.72 14.80
CA GLU A 132 -23.29 -6.62 13.91
C GLU A 132 -22.09 -5.83 13.35
N ALA A 133 -21.01 -5.70 14.14
CA ALA A 133 -19.79 -5.00 13.72
C ALA A 133 -18.84 -5.86 12.86
N VAL A 134 -19.05 -7.19 12.80
CA VAL A 134 -18.18 -8.15 12.12
C VAL A 134 -19.01 -9.08 11.24
N GLN A 135 -19.14 -8.72 9.96
CA GLN A 135 -19.99 -9.42 9.01
C GLN A 135 -19.48 -9.36 7.57
N GLN A 136 -19.89 -10.36 6.80
CA GLN A 136 -19.95 -10.31 5.35
C GLN A 136 -21.42 -10.44 4.92
N ARG A 137 -21.88 -9.50 4.11
CA ARG A 137 -23.28 -9.41 3.71
C ARG A 137 -23.39 -9.24 2.20
N VAL A 138 -24.39 -9.89 1.64
CA VAL A 138 -24.94 -9.55 0.33
C VAL A 138 -26.39 -9.08 0.52
N ASP A 139 -26.73 -7.93 -0.04
CA ASP A 139 -28.11 -7.43 -0.03
C ASP A 139 -28.93 -8.03 -1.19
N ALA A 140 -30.23 -7.73 -1.22
CA ALA A 140 -31.12 -8.21 -2.27
C ALA A 140 -30.75 -7.76 -3.70
N ASP A 141 -29.96 -6.68 -3.85
CA ASP A 141 -29.50 -6.15 -5.12
C ASP A 141 -28.14 -6.75 -5.54
N GLY A 142 -27.51 -7.56 -4.68
CA GLY A 142 -26.24 -8.22 -4.94
C GLY A 142 -25.01 -7.41 -4.51
N ASN A 143 -25.17 -6.33 -3.76
CA ASN A 143 -24.05 -5.55 -3.24
C ASN A 143 -23.38 -6.29 -2.08
N TRP A 144 -22.05 -6.32 -2.08
CA TRP A 144 -21.26 -6.97 -1.03
C TRP A 144 -20.70 -5.96 -0.03
N LEU A 145 -20.82 -6.28 1.25
CA LEU A 145 -20.18 -5.58 2.36
C LEU A 145 -19.26 -6.54 3.12
N ARG A 146 -18.00 -6.16 3.32
CA ARG A 146 -17.07 -6.79 4.28
C ARG A 146 -16.77 -5.77 5.37
N GLN A 147 -17.19 -6.05 6.60
CA GLN A 147 -17.05 -5.14 7.72
C GLN A 147 -16.41 -5.84 8.92
N THR A 148 -15.52 -5.14 9.62
CA THR A 148 -14.98 -5.51 10.91
C THR A 148 -14.53 -4.26 11.67
N ASP A 149 -14.65 -4.27 12.99
CA ASP A 149 -14.01 -3.32 13.92
C ASP A 149 -12.62 -3.82 14.38
N GLY A 150 -12.25 -5.03 13.98
CA GLY A 150 -10.94 -5.62 14.18
C GLY A 150 -9.98 -5.36 13.03
N GLN A 151 -9.25 -6.40 12.62
CA GLN A 151 -8.23 -6.34 11.58
C GLN A 151 -8.57 -7.25 10.40
N ILE A 152 -8.17 -6.84 9.21
CA ILE A 152 -8.19 -7.67 8.00
C ILE A 152 -6.75 -7.97 7.60
N HIS A 153 -6.41 -9.25 7.47
CA HIS A 153 -5.15 -9.71 6.89
C HIS A 153 -5.46 -10.61 5.69
N ASP A 154 -5.08 -10.15 4.50
CA ASP A 154 -5.22 -10.92 3.27
C ASP A 154 -3.82 -11.39 2.82
N GLN A 155 -3.60 -12.70 2.80
CA GLN A 155 -2.36 -13.33 2.35
C GLN A 155 -2.64 -14.17 1.11
N ALA A 156 -1.92 -13.90 0.02
CA ALA A 156 -2.08 -14.61 -1.23
C ALA A 156 -0.75 -14.65 -2.00
N SER A 157 -0.55 -15.69 -2.81
CA SER A 157 0.53 -15.72 -3.80
C SER A 157 0.28 -14.73 -4.95
N GLU A 158 -0.99 -14.44 -5.23
CA GLU A 158 -1.42 -13.49 -6.25
C GLU A 158 -2.73 -12.82 -5.82
N ARG A 159 -2.82 -11.49 -5.98
CA ARG A 159 -4.03 -10.70 -5.74
C ARG A 159 -4.31 -9.85 -6.97
N ARG A 160 -5.46 -10.09 -7.62
CA ARG A 160 -5.99 -9.25 -8.71
C ARG A 160 -7.21 -8.49 -8.21
N VAL A 161 -7.30 -7.21 -8.56
CA VAL A 161 -8.45 -6.36 -8.28
C VAL A 161 -8.82 -5.67 -9.59
N GLU A 162 -10.03 -5.90 -10.06
CA GLU A 162 -10.57 -5.31 -11.29
C GLU A 162 -11.88 -4.60 -10.95
N ALA A 163 -11.94 -3.31 -11.22
CA ALA A 163 -13.11 -2.48 -10.97
C ALA A 163 -13.17 -1.36 -12.02
N LEU A 164 -14.37 -0.89 -12.34
CA LEU A 164 -14.55 0.32 -13.17
C LEU A 164 -14.14 1.58 -12.41
N GLU A 165 -14.38 1.59 -11.09
CA GLU A 165 -14.01 2.67 -10.18
C GLU A 165 -13.51 2.05 -8.86
N ASN A 166 -12.40 2.58 -8.33
CA ASN A 166 -11.86 2.21 -7.03
C ASN A 166 -11.57 3.49 -6.24
N THR A 167 -12.23 3.64 -5.09
CA THR A 167 -12.01 4.76 -4.17
C THR A 167 -11.53 4.22 -2.83
N GLU A 168 -10.40 4.74 -2.37
CA GLU A 168 -9.77 4.32 -1.13
C GLU A 168 -9.57 5.53 -0.19
N HIS A 169 -9.90 5.36 1.08
CA HIS A 169 -9.70 6.38 2.10
C HIS A 169 -8.97 5.80 3.31
N TYR A 170 -7.83 6.40 3.66
CA TYR A 170 -6.99 5.94 4.74
C TYR A 170 -6.52 7.13 5.60
N GLN A 171 -6.36 6.89 6.90
CA GLN A 171 -5.61 7.80 7.76
C GLN A 171 -4.09 7.69 7.51
N ARG A 172 -3.61 6.49 7.17
CA ARG A 172 -2.20 6.19 6.83
C ARG A 172 -2.16 5.09 5.79
N HIS A 173 -1.28 5.25 4.80
CA HIS A 173 -0.98 4.23 3.79
C HIS A 173 0.54 4.03 3.72
N SER A 174 0.99 2.78 3.69
CA SER A 174 2.39 2.40 3.54
C SER A 174 2.48 1.21 2.60
N VAL A 175 3.41 1.27 1.66
CA VAL A 175 3.64 0.23 0.67
C VAL A 175 5.12 -0.09 0.66
N THR A 176 5.44 -1.38 0.75
CA THR A 176 6.79 -1.91 0.60
C THR A 176 6.73 -2.94 -0.52
N VAL A 177 7.57 -2.74 -1.53
CA VAL A 177 7.67 -3.62 -2.70
C VAL A 177 9.11 -4.07 -2.79
N ASP A 178 9.33 -5.38 -2.73
CA ASP A 178 10.67 -5.98 -2.71
C ASP A 178 11.35 -5.97 -4.08
N ASP A 179 10.56 -5.83 -5.15
CA ASP A 179 11.05 -5.81 -6.53
C ASP A 179 10.52 -4.57 -7.29
N HIS A 180 9.61 -4.74 -8.25
CA HIS A 180 9.14 -3.66 -9.12
C HIS A 180 7.76 -3.12 -8.76
N SER A 181 7.64 -1.78 -8.71
CA SER A 181 6.37 -1.07 -8.61
C SER A 181 6.14 -0.26 -9.88
N ILE A 182 5.11 -0.62 -10.65
CA ILE A 182 4.77 0.05 -11.91
C ILE A 182 3.37 0.63 -11.78
N GLU A 183 3.22 1.88 -12.20
CA GLU A 183 1.92 2.54 -12.31
C GLU A 183 1.78 3.13 -13.72
N SER A 184 0.75 2.67 -14.44
CA SER A 184 0.42 3.16 -15.78
C SER A 184 -0.94 3.84 -15.72
N VAL A 185 -0.99 5.11 -16.10
CA VAL A 185 -2.19 5.94 -16.06
C VAL A 185 -2.43 6.48 -17.46
N GLY A 186 -3.51 6.03 -18.11
CA GLY A 186 -3.87 6.48 -19.46
C GLY A 186 -4.40 7.92 -19.51
N GLY A 187 -4.87 8.44 -18.37
CA GLY A 187 -5.30 9.83 -18.19
C GLY A 187 -4.28 10.66 -17.43
N ILE A 188 -4.73 11.33 -16.37
CA ILE A 188 -3.89 12.21 -15.55
C ILE A 188 -3.57 11.53 -14.22
N LYS A 189 -2.29 11.48 -13.85
CA LYS A 189 -1.85 11.14 -12.51
C LYS A 189 -1.56 12.41 -11.71
N LYS A 190 -2.26 12.62 -10.60
CA LYS A 190 -2.06 13.76 -9.68
C LYS A 190 -1.60 13.27 -8.32
N ILE A 191 -0.50 13.83 -7.81
CA ILE A 191 0.00 13.57 -6.46
C ILE A 191 0.08 14.91 -5.74
N GLU A 192 -0.63 15.05 -4.62
CA GLU A 192 -0.65 16.25 -3.80
C GLU A 192 -0.22 15.92 -2.36
N ALA A 193 0.72 16.71 -1.84
CA ALA A 193 1.17 16.60 -0.46
C ALA A 193 1.23 17.99 0.17
N LEU A 194 0.40 18.24 1.20
CA LEU A 194 0.35 19.53 1.90
C LEU A 194 1.62 19.81 2.73
N GLY A 195 2.28 18.76 3.23
CA GLY A 195 3.50 18.86 4.01
C GLY A 195 4.75 18.92 3.14
N SER A 196 5.18 17.75 2.63
CA SER A 196 6.35 17.65 1.75
C SER A 196 6.22 16.47 0.79
N LEU A 197 6.67 16.64 -0.44
CA LEU A 197 6.92 15.55 -1.38
C LEU A 197 8.42 15.22 -1.37
N LYS A 198 8.78 13.95 -1.17
CA LYS A 198 10.17 13.47 -1.20
C LYS A 198 10.29 12.35 -2.22
N LEU A 199 11.17 12.54 -3.20
CA LEU A 199 11.51 11.54 -4.21
C LEU A 199 13.00 11.27 -4.10
N LEU A 200 13.36 10.06 -3.66
CA LEU A 200 14.73 9.66 -3.40
C LEU A 200 15.04 8.43 -4.25
N SER A 201 16.18 8.43 -4.92
CA SER A 201 16.72 7.27 -5.63
C SER A 201 18.15 7.03 -5.16
N GLY A 202 18.49 5.77 -4.86
CA GLY A 202 19.87 5.36 -4.63
C GLY A 202 20.67 5.16 -5.92
N GLY A 203 19.99 5.17 -7.07
CA GLY A 203 20.57 5.04 -8.40
C GLY A 203 20.22 6.25 -9.27
N SER A 204 19.76 6.00 -10.50
CA SER A 204 19.28 7.06 -11.39
C SER A 204 17.85 7.50 -11.04
N ALA A 205 17.54 8.75 -11.36
CA ALA A 205 16.18 9.27 -11.38
C ALA A 205 16.00 10.04 -12.69
N SER A 206 14.95 9.70 -13.46
CA SER A 206 14.64 10.33 -14.73
C SER A 206 13.26 10.97 -14.65
N LEU A 207 13.19 12.26 -14.98
CA LEU A 207 11.94 13.02 -15.12
C LEU A 207 11.93 13.63 -16.51
N ALA A 208 10.94 13.26 -17.32
CA ALA A 208 10.83 13.69 -18.70
C ALA A 208 9.37 13.98 -19.05
N ALA A 209 9.17 14.96 -19.92
CA ALA A 209 7.89 15.29 -20.53
C ALA A 209 8.11 15.43 -22.05
N VAL A 210 7.10 15.05 -22.85
CA VAL A 210 7.14 15.24 -24.31
C VAL A 210 6.85 16.69 -24.69
N ASP A 211 5.99 17.33 -23.90
CA ASP A 211 5.64 18.73 -24.01
C ASP A 211 6.40 19.52 -22.92
N ASP A 212 5.72 20.34 -22.13
CA ASP A 212 6.37 21.15 -21.12
C ASP A 212 6.70 20.41 -19.81
N LEU A 213 7.91 20.65 -19.28
CA LEU A 213 8.29 20.33 -17.90
C LEU A 213 8.36 21.61 -17.08
N HIS A 214 7.44 21.77 -16.13
CA HIS A 214 7.43 22.93 -15.22
C HIS A 214 8.04 22.61 -13.86
N GLN A 215 9.02 23.41 -13.43
CA GLN A 215 9.56 23.39 -12.08
C GLN A 215 9.49 24.81 -11.50
N ALA A 216 8.68 24.99 -10.46
CA ALA A 216 8.48 26.28 -9.81
C ALA A 216 8.52 26.13 -8.28
N THR A 217 9.10 27.11 -7.60
CA THR A 217 9.11 27.17 -6.13
C THR A 217 8.77 28.59 -5.68
N GLY A 218 8.11 28.72 -4.52
CA GLY A 218 7.79 30.04 -3.95
C GLY A 218 8.95 30.69 -3.18
N ARG A 219 10.07 29.98 -2.99
CA ARG A 219 11.26 30.46 -2.29
C ARG A 219 12.50 30.06 -3.09
N ASP A 220 13.27 29.11 -2.58
CA ASP A 220 14.55 28.72 -3.16
C ASP A 220 14.42 27.44 -3.99
N LEU A 221 14.98 27.48 -5.20
CA LEU A 221 15.31 26.29 -5.97
C LEU A 221 16.81 26.01 -5.80
N ASN A 222 17.14 24.94 -5.09
CA ASN A 222 18.52 24.52 -4.88
C ASN A 222 18.85 23.36 -5.83
N LEU A 223 19.76 23.60 -6.78
CA LEU A 223 20.30 22.59 -7.67
C LEU A 223 21.78 22.34 -7.32
N VAL A 224 22.09 21.13 -6.86
CA VAL A 224 23.45 20.74 -6.48
C VAL A 224 23.89 19.56 -7.34
N VAL A 225 25.00 19.74 -8.04
CA VAL A 225 25.57 18.72 -8.95
C VAL A 225 27.03 18.49 -8.57
N GLY A 226 27.37 17.24 -8.24
CA GLY A 226 28.70 16.90 -7.71
C GLY A 226 29.83 16.81 -8.74
N GLN A 227 29.50 16.72 -10.03
CA GLN A 227 30.49 16.65 -11.11
C GLN A 227 30.17 17.65 -12.23
N LYS A 228 29.29 17.26 -13.16
CA LYS A 228 28.98 18.05 -14.36
C LYS A 228 27.49 18.26 -14.50
N LEU A 229 27.08 19.52 -14.62
CA LEU A 229 25.76 19.89 -15.10
C LEU A 229 25.83 20.06 -16.62
N ASN A 230 25.09 19.24 -17.37
CA ASN A 230 24.89 19.44 -18.80
C ASN A 230 23.51 20.05 -19.03
N ALA A 231 23.47 21.28 -19.55
CA ALA A 231 22.25 21.93 -19.99
C ALA A 231 22.38 22.21 -21.49
N SER A 232 21.49 21.63 -22.29
CA SER A 232 21.47 21.80 -23.74
C SER A 232 20.12 22.39 -24.13
N VAL A 233 20.15 23.51 -24.84
CA VAL A 233 18.96 24.23 -25.28
C VAL A 233 19.02 24.31 -26.80
N GLY A 234 18.01 23.75 -27.48
CA GLY A 234 17.94 23.77 -28.95
C GLY A 234 17.49 25.10 -29.54
N GLY A 235 16.75 25.90 -28.75
CA GLY A 235 16.36 27.28 -29.06
C GLY A 235 17.07 28.26 -28.14
N ASP A 236 16.33 29.26 -27.66
CA ASP A 236 16.88 30.32 -26.81
C ASP A 236 16.90 29.93 -25.32
N MET A 237 17.97 30.33 -24.63
CA MET A 237 18.05 30.29 -23.16
C MET A 237 17.80 31.69 -22.61
N GLU A 238 16.63 31.91 -22.00
CA GLU A 238 16.29 33.17 -21.33
C GLU A 238 16.51 33.10 -19.82
N GLU A 239 17.38 33.95 -19.30
CA GLU A 239 17.58 34.13 -17.86
C GLU A 239 17.22 35.56 -17.45
N ARG A 240 16.25 35.72 -16.54
CA ARG A 240 15.87 37.01 -15.95
C ARG A 240 16.29 37.07 -14.49
N ILE A 241 17.32 37.85 -14.19
CA ILE A 241 17.89 37.95 -12.85
C ILE A 241 17.76 39.41 -12.40
N ALA A 242 16.80 39.67 -11.52
CA ALA A 242 16.58 41.01 -10.97
C ALA A 242 17.65 41.44 -9.96
N GLY A 243 18.21 40.46 -9.24
CA GLY A 243 19.30 40.66 -8.30
C GLY A 243 20.67 40.43 -8.94
N LEU A 244 21.57 39.79 -8.20
CA LEU A 244 22.91 39.49 -8.65
C LEU A 244 22.96 38.16 -9.44
N ARG A 245 23.51 38.19 -10.64
CA ARG A 245 24.06 36.99 -11.30
C ARG A 245 25.52 36.83 -10.87
N ARG A 246 25.84 35.78 -10.12
CA ARG A 246 27.22 35.47 -9.72
C ARG A 246 27.65 34.12 -10.31
N SER A 247 28.47 34.19 -11.37
CA SER A 247 29.12 33.03 -11.97
C SER A 247 30.59 33.00 -11.54
N VAL A 248 31.03 31.94 -10.84
CA VAL A 248 32.40 31.79 -10.36
C VAL A 248 32.94 30.45 -10.83
N ALA A 249 34.06 30.48 -11.54
CA ALA A 249 34.78 29.31 -12.01
C ALA A 249 36.28 29.63 -12.07
N GLU A 250 37.13 28.61 -12.02
CA GLU A 250 38.58 28.78 -12.25
C GLU A 250 38.86 29.28 -13.67
N LYS A 251 38.10 28.78 -14.64
CA LYS A 251 38.16 29.16 -16.06
C LYS A 251 36.76 29.39 -16.59
N THR A 252 36.60 30.43 -17.41
CA THR A 252 35.34 30.79 -18.05
C THR A 252 35.50 30.84 -19.57
N TRP A 253 34.54 30.25 -20.26
CA TRP A 253 34.36 30.39 -21.70
C TRP A 253 33.04 31.10 -21.97
N MET A 254 33.09 32.19 -22.72
CA MET A 254 31.90 32.92 -23.11
C MET A 254 31.99 33.26 -24.59
N GLY A 255 31.15 32.65 -25.41
CA GLY A 255 31.13 32.87 -26.86
C GLY A 255 30.83 31.58 -27.64
N SER A 256 31.28 31.52 -28.88
CA SER A 256 31.11 30.34 -29.76
C SER A 256 32.21 29.31 -29.51
N GLU A 257 32.23 28.19 -30.23
CA GLU A 257 33.31 27.18 -30.12
C GLU A 257 34.70 27.74 -30.50
N GLY A 258 34.75 28.68 -31.44
CA GLY A 258 36.02 29.27 -31.92
C GLY A 258 36.36 30.63 -31.33
N VAL A 259 35.44 31.27 -30.59
CA VAL A 259 35.62 32.64 -30.09
C VAL A 259 35.24 32.74 -28.63
N ASN A 260 36.22 33.03 -27.77
CA ASN A 260 36.02 33.36 -26.36
C ASN A 260 36.17 34.86 -26.15
N VAL A 261 35.11 35.52 -25.66
CA VAL A 261 35.10 36.95 -25.37
C VAL A 261 36.21 37.34 -24.40
N LEU A 262 36.53 36.49 -23.40
CA LEU A 262 37.61 36.78 -22.46
C LEU A 262 39.00 36.74 -23.11
N GLN A 263 39.19 35.87 -24.12
CA GLN A 263 40.44 35.84 -24.89
C GLN A 263 40.56 37.10 -25.76
N VAL A 264 39.47 37.52 -26.40
CA VAL A 264 39.44 38.77 -27.18
C VAL A 264 39.78 39.97 -26.29
N LEU A 265 39.32 40.00 -25.04
CA LEU A 265 39.69 41.05 -24.08
C LEU A 265 41.18 41.00 -23.69
N CYS A 266 41.76 39.81 -23.50
CA CYS A 266 43.21 39.67 -23.31
C CYS A 266 43.97 40.22 -24.52
N ASP A 267 43.60 39.81 -25.73
CA ASP A 267 44.26 40.23 -26.98
C ASP A 267 44.15 41.75 -27.17
N LEU A 268 43.01 42.35 -26.81
CA LEU A 268 42.81 43.79 -26.83
C LEU A 268 43.72 44.51 -25.85
N LEU A 269 43.87 44.00 -24.62
CA LEU A 269 44.77 44.59 -23.62
C LEU A 269 46.24 44.47 -24.04
N ASP A 270 46.63 43.36 -24.66
CA ASP A 270 47.97 43.19 -25.25
C ASP A 270 48.20 44.20 -26.39
N LEU A 271 47.20 44.43 -27.25
CA LEU A 271 47.27 45.45 -28.30
C LEU A 271 47.38 46.87 -27.72
N VAL A 272 46.64 47.20 -26.66
CA VAL A 272 46.73 48.49 -25.96
C VAL A 272 48.11 48.68 -25.32
N THR A 273 48.69 47.61 -24.76
CA THR A 273 50.05 47.61 -24.21
C THR A 273 51.07 47.93 -25.30
N ALA A 274 50.98 47.25 -26.45
CA ALA A 274 51.87 47.47 -27.58
C ALA A 274 51.73 48.89 -28.13
N MET A 275 50.50 49.38 -28.32
CA MET A 275 50.23 50.73 -28.80
C MET A 275 50.75 51.79 -27.85
N SER A 276 50.55 51.65 -26.54
CA SER A 276 51.04 52.62 -25.56
C SER A 276 52.56 52.66 -25.51
N THR A 277 53.21 51.49 -25.60
CA THR A 277 54.68 51.41 -25.69
C THR A 277 55.21 52.08 -26.96
N GLN A 278 54.53 51.89 -28.10
CA GLN A 278 54.89 52.54 -29.35
C GLN A 278 54.72 54.06 -29.28
N LEU A 279 53.64 54.55 -28.67
CA LEU A 279 53.39 55.98 -28.49
C LEU A 279 54.42 56.64 -27.55
N ALA A 280 54.84 55.95 -26.50
CA ALA A 280 55.86 56.46 -25.58
C ALA A 280 57.20 56.75 -26.27
N GLY A 281 57.54 55.97 -27.31
CA GLY A 281 58.80 56.09 -28.04
C GLY A 281 58.65 56.59 -29.49
N HIS A 282 57.49 57.13 -29.88
CA HIS A 282 57.30 57.55 -31.27
C HIS A 282 58.08 58.84 -31.59
N THR A 283 58.39 59.08 -32.86
CA THR A 283 59.12 60.27 -33.32
C THR A 283 58.49 60.82 -34.60
N HIS A 284 58.45 62.13 -34.78
CA HIS A 284 58.10 62.75 -36.06
C HIS A 284 59.37 63.06 -36.88
N VAL A 285 59.33 62.92 -38.21
CA VAL A 285 60.46 63.35 -39.09
C VAL A 285 59.97 64.41 -40.09
N PRO A 286 60.50 65.65 -40.09
CA PRO A 286 61.42 66.25 -39.12
C PRO A 286 60.62 66.90 -37.99
N GLY A 287 60.47 66.24 -36.84
CA GLY A 287 59.66 66.77 -35.75
C GLY A 287 60.10 66.25 -34.38
N PRO A 288 59.50 66.78 -33.30
CA PRO A 288 59.88 66.45 -31.94
C PRO A 288 59.41 65.04 -31.53
N GLU A 289 60.13 64.46 -30.57
CA GLU A 289 59.64 63.36 -29.72
C GLU A 289 58.46 63.84 -28.84
N PRO A 290 57.66 62.91 -28.28
CA PRO A 290 56.73 63.21 -27.19
C PRO A 290 57.40 64.05 -26.10
N SER A 291 56.62 64.91 -25.45
CA SER A 291 57.13 65.56 -24.24
C SER A 291 57.49 64.48 -23.21
N PRO A 292 58.51 64.69 -22.35
CA PRO A 292 58.87 63.70 -21.32
C PRO A 292 57.69 63.25 -20.47
N SER A 293 56.75 64.15 -20.16
CA SER A 293 55.52 63.84 -19.43
C SER A 293 54.56 62.93 -20.20
N ASP A 294 54.45 63.09 -21.52
CA ASP A 294 53.57 62.24 -22.33
C ASP A 294 54.16 60.83 -22.46
N ALA A 295 55.49 60.72 -22.64
CA ALA A 295 56.18 59.44 -22.70
C ALA A 295 56.05 58.63 -21.40
N GLU A 296 56.18 59.30 -20.24
CA GLU A 296 55.94 58.70 -18.93
C GLU A 296 54.49 58.20 -18.79
N ALA A 297 53.52 59.06 -19.14
CA ALA A 297 52.10 58.70 -19.08
C ALA A 297 51.74 57.49 -19.97
N PHE A 298 52.30 57.40 -21.18
CA PHE A 298 52.09 56.23 -22.04
C PHE A 298 52.74 54.95 -21.49
N THR A 299 53.90 55.07 -20.85
CA THR A 299 54.55 53.95 -20.16
C THR A 299 53.71 53.44 -19.00
N ASP A 300 53.14 54.35 -18.22
CA ASP A 300 52.21 54.02 -17.12
C ASP A 300 50.94 53.34 -17.63
N ASN A 301 50.38 53.80 -18.76
CA ASN A 301 49.22 53.15 -19.39
C ASN A 301 49.53 51.72 -19.83
N ALA A 302 50.72 51.47 -20.40
CA ALA A 302 51.15 50.12 -20.75
C ALA A 302 51.26 49.22 -19.51
N ALA A 303 51.84 49.74 -18.41
CA ALA A 303 51.95 49.01 -17.14
C ALA A 303 50.57 48.65 -16.54
N GLN A 304 49.60 49.57 -16.61
CA GLN A 304 48.22 49.31 -16.17
C GLN A 304 47.56 48.22 -17.01
N ALA A 305 47.70 48.25 -18.34
CA ALA A 305 47.15 47.22 -19.22
C ALA A 305 47.74 45.83 -18.91
N ILE A 306 49.05 45.74 -18.69
CA ILE A 306 49.72 44.49 -18.27
C ILE A 306 49.15 43.95 -16.95
N ALA A 307 48.90 44.82 -15.97
CA ALA A 307 48.33 44.41 -14.69
C ALA A 307 46.91 43.82 -14.86
N LEU A 308 46.10 44.39 -15.76
CA LEU A 308 44.77 43.87 -16.09
C LEU A 308 44.83 42.52 -16.82
N VAL A 309 45.77 42.35 -17.76
CA VAL A 309 46.04 41.04 -18.39
C VAL A 309 46.38 40.01 -17.32
N GLY A 310 47.21 40.37 -16.34
CA GLY A 310 47.57 39.51 -15.21
C GLY A 310 46.38 39.05 -14.37
N GLN A 311 45.29 39.82 -14.33
CA GLN A 311 44.05 39.45 -13.63
C GLN A 311 43.11 38.62 -14.49
N LEU A 312 43.00 38.92 -15.79
CA LEU A 312 42.04 38.28 -16.68
C LEU A 312 42.55 36.93 -17.21
N LYS A 313 43.82 36.84 -17.59
CA LYS A 313 44.43 35.65 -18.18
C LYS A 313 44.31 34.38 -17.31
N PRO A 314 44.39 34.45 -15.96
CA PRO A 314 44.15 33.29 -15.10
C PRO A 314 42.74 32.71 -15.20
N ILE A 315 41.72 33.51 -15.55
CA ILE A 315 40.32 33.04 -15.64
C ILE A 315 39.84 32.79 -17.08
N THR A 316 40.64 33.12 -18.09
CA THR A 316 40.37 32.79 -19.49
C THR A 316 40.82 31.37 -19.81
N LEU A 317 39.93 30.55 -20.39
CA LEU A 317 40.29 29.23 -20.92
C LEU A 317 41.19 29.35 -22.15
#